data_AF-A0A957NGR7-F1
#
_entry.id   AF-A0A957NGR7-F1
#
_cell.length_a   1.000
_cell.length_b   1.000
_cell.length_c   1.000
_cell.angle_alpha   90.00
_cell.angle_beta   90.00
_cell.angle_gamma   90.00
#
_symmetry.space_group_name_H-M   'P 1'
#
loop_
_entity.id
_entity.type
_entity.pdbx_description
1 polymer ?
#
loop_
_entity_poly.entity_id
_entity_poly.type
_entity_poly.pdbx_seq_one_letter_code
_entity_poly.pdbx_strand_id
1 'polypeptide(L)'
;MRGRNSGMRRRTAPIYGRDENNNYLLVASNGDAPHHPLWYLNLVAHPEVATQVGAEIVSAFTRIATTEDARRLMPPLGNMNNHSEMVKILFRVPEEDGSAIVETLWATPLGGDHYQLDNSPFYAYSGSWKDVVYASFSPEEQRPTFRHVLEKSGHKTIRVIFEQSSVESGDTTVVLKQLLEVGCSYEGANPNYVCIDIPPELDLQAIRDLMIKHSLQFEHADLSYAELYTDEAQ
;
A
#
# COMPACT_ATOMS: atom_id res chain seq x y z
N MET A 1 -15.38 -3.28 14.44
CA MET A 1 -15.22 -2.58 15.74
C MET A 1 -16.39 -1.62 15.97
N ARG A 2 -16.44 -0.95 17.13
CA ARG A 2 -17.45 0.06 17.47
C ARG A 2 -16.79 1.43 17.66
N GLY A 3 -17.41 2.51 17.16
CA GLY A 3 -16.90 3.86 17.37
C GLY A 3 -17.07 4.31 18.83
N ARG A 4 -15.99 4.74 19.50
CA ARG A 4 -15.97 5.07 20.94
C ARG A 4 -16.94 6.19 21.36
N ASN A 5 -17.19 7.14 20.45
CA ASN A 5 -18.12 8.25 20.69
C ASN A 5 -19.52 7.97 20.14
N SER A 6 -19.59 7.32 18.97
CA SER A 6 -20.85 7.16 18.25
C SER A 6 -21.62 5.87 18.58
N GLY A 7 -20.97 4.86 19.14
CA GLY A 7 -21.55 3.53 19.33
C GLY A 7 -21.86 2.76 18.04
N MET A 8 -21.75 3.37 16.85
CA MET A 8 -21.96 2.74 15.55
C MET A 8 -20.87 1.71 15.22
N ARG A 9 -21.22 0.69 14.43
CA ARG A 9 -20.24 -0.24 13.86
C ARG A 9 -19.34 0.49 12.88
N ARG A 10 -18.04 0.18 12.94
CA ARG A 10 -16.99 0.71 12.07
C ARG A 10 -16.15 -0.44 11.52
N ARG A 11 -15.72 -0.29 10.26
CA ARG A 11 -14.82 -1.21 9.56
C ARG A 11 -13.57 -0.43 9.12
N THR A 12 -12.42 -1.07 9.21
CA THR A 12 -11.13 -0.54 8.75
C THR A 12 -10.32 -1.71 8.20
N ALA A 13 -9.42 -1.44 7.25
CA ALA A 13 -8.55 -2.43 6.63
C ALA A 13 -7.08 -2.07 6.87
N PRO A 14 -6.56 -2.27 8.09
CA PRO A 14 -5.14 -2.06 8.39
C PRO A 14 -4.29 -3.21 7.82
N ILE A 15 -3.03 -2.91 7.51
CA ILE A 15 -2.00 -3.94 7.32
C ILE A 15 -1.85 -4.69 8.65
N TYR A 16 -1.73 -6.02 8.57
CA TYR A 16 -1.59 -6.88 9.73
C TYR A 16 -0.45 -7.89 9.55
N GLY A 17 0.11 -8.34 10.67
CA GLY A 17 0.99 -9.51 10.76
C GLY A 17 0.38 -10.59 11.64
N ARG A 18 1.03 -11.75 11.74
CA ARG A 18 0.67 -12.79 12.71
C ARG A 18 1.86 -13.14 13.60
N ASP A 19 1.59 -13.45 14.88
CA ASP A 19 2.60 -14.00 15.78
C ASP A 19 2.65 -15.55 15.71
N GLU A 20 3.62 -16.14 16.42
CA GLU A 20 3.79 -17.61 16.50
C GLU A 20 2.56 -18.35 17.05
N ASN A 21 1.70 -17.66 17.78
CA ASN A 21 0.44 -18.18 18.33
C ASN A 21 -0.76 -17.87 17.43
N ASN A 22 -0.52 -17.40 16.19
CA ASN A 22 -1.52 -17.05 15.20
C ASN A 22 -2.43 -15.87 15.60
N ASN A 23 -1.99 -15.01 16.52
CA ASN A 23 -2.69 -13.77 16.86
C ASN A 23 -2.44 -12.70 15.80
N TYR A 24 -3.45 -11.89 15.50
CA TYR A 24 -3.32 -10.75 14.59
C TYR A 24 -2.60 -9.57 15.24
N LEU A 25 -1.54 -9.10 14.60
CA LEU A 25 -0.82 -7.89 14.97
C LEU A 25 -1.26 -6.73 14.09
N LEU A 26 -1.65 -5.62 14.71
CA LEU A 26 -1.99 -4.37 14.03
C LEU A 26 -1.05 -3.28 14.49
N VAL A 27 -0.39 -2.61 13.55
CA VAL A 27 0.41 -1.42 13.84
C VAL A 27 -0.47 -0.20 13.67
N ALA A 28 -0.70 0.55 14.75
CA ALA A 28 -1.48 1.79 14.75
C ALA A 28 -0.72 2.97 14.11
N SER A 29 -0.20 2.76 12.90
CA SER A 29 0.43 3.81 12.12
C SER A 29 -0.63 4.75 11.54
N ASN A 30 -0.33 6.04 11.58
CA ASN A 30 -1.14 7.10 10.97
C ASN A 30 -0.24 8.03 10.14
N GLY A 31 0.76 7.45 9.46
CA GLY A 31 1.85 8.21 8.86
C GLY A 31 2.61 9.04 9.90
N ASP A 32 2.99 10.26 9.53
CA ASP A 32 3.66 11.24 10.40
C ASP A 32 2.67 12.10 11.23
N ALA A 33 1.39 11.71 11.29
CA ALA A 33 0.39 12.48 12.04
C ALA A 33 0.69 12.47 13.56
N PRO A 34 0.50 13.59 14.28
CA PRO A 34 0.79 13.69 15.72
C PRO A 34 -0.20 12.93 16.61
N HIS A 35 -1.19 12.26 16.01
CA HIS A 35 -2.27 11.58 16.71
C HIS A 35 -2.46 10.16 16.18
N HIS A 36 -2.80 9.24 17.09
CA HIS A 36 -3.17 7.88 16.72
C HIS A 36 -4.36 7.83 15.76
N PRO A 37 -4.44 6.82 14.89
CA PRO A 37 -5.56 6.70 13.97
C PRO A 37 -6.84 6.43 14.77
N LEU A 38 -7.98 6.95 14.31
CA LEU A 38 -9.24 6.86 15.06
C LEU A 38 -9.68 5.42 15.33
N TRP A 39 -9.31 4.48 14.45
CA TRP A 39 -9.59 3.06 14.67
C TRP A 39 -8.88 2.51 15.90
N TYR A 40 -7.63 2.91 16.15
CA TYR A 40 -6.90 2.48 17.34
C TYR A 40 -7.62 2.95 18.61
N LEU A 41 -8.04 4.21 18.64
CA LEU A 41 -8.79 4.77 19.76
C LEU A 41 -10.14 4.09 19.99
N ASN A 42 -10.78 3.59 18.92
CA ASN A 42 -12.00 2.79 19.01
C ASN A 42 -11.73 1.40 19.60
N LEU A 43 -10.65 0.73 19.20
CA LEU A 43 -10.26 -0.59 19.73
C LEU A 43 -9.87 -0.53 21.20
N VAL A 44 -9.15 0.52 21.61
CA VAL A 44 -8.81 0.74 23.02
C VAL A 44 -10.06 0.91 23.88
N ALA A 45 -11.10 1.57 23.37
CA ALA A 45 -12.36 1.77 24.11
C ALA A 45 -13.29 0.54 24.07
N HIS A 46 -13.31 -0.19 22.95
CA HIS A 46 -14.19 -1.33 22.70
C HIS A 46 -13.38 -2.47 22.08
N PRO A 47 -12.86 -3.40 22.89
CA PRO A 47 -11.91 -4.40 22.41
C PRO A 47 -12.56 -5.50 21.58
N GLU A 48 -13.89 -5.65 21.61
CA GLU A 48 -14.60 -6.64 20.80
C GLU A 48 -14.58 -6.26 19.31
N VAL A 49 -14.03 -7.16 18.50
CA VAL A 49 -13.96 -7.00 17.05
C VAL A 49 -14.39 -8.25 16.32
N ALA A 50 -14.81 -8.05 15.07
CA ALA A 50 -14.78 -9.08 14.06
C ALA A 50 -13.66 -8.72 13.09
N THR A 51 -12.73 -9.64 12.89
CA THR A 51 -11.64 -9.57 11.92
C THR A 51 -12.01 -10.38 10.71
N GLN A 52 -11.82 -9.80 9.52
CA GLN A 52 -11.97 -10.52 8.26
C GLN A 52 -10.61 -10.63 7.59
N VAL A 53 -10.20 -11.85 7.24
CA VAL A 53 -8.98 -12.15 6.48
C VAL A 53 -9.35 -13.08 5.33
N GLY A 54 -9.25 -12.57 4.11
CA GLY A 54 -9.81 -13.27 2.94
C GLY A 54 -11.31 -13.52 3.12
N ALA A 55 -11.71 -14.80 3.03
CA ALA A 55 -13.08 -15.25 3.22
C ALA A 55 -13.46 -15.53 4.69
N GLU A 56 -12.48 -15.58 5.60
CA GLU A 56 -12.70 -15.96 7.00
C GLU A 56 -13.09 -14.75 7.84
N ILE A 57 -14.14 -14.87 8.65
CA ILE A 57 -14.57 -13.87 9.64
C ILE A 57 -14.49 -14.50 11.01
N VAL A 58 -13.67 -13.93 11.90
CA VAL A 58 -13.44 -14.43 13.25
C VAL A 58 -13.73 -13.31 14.26
N SER A 59 -14.46 -13.64 15.32
CA SER A 59 -14.60 -12.76 16.49
C SER A 59 -13.32 -12.79 17.32
N ALA A 60 -12.78 -11.63 17.64
CA ALA A 60 -11.56 -11.50 18.42
C ALA A 60 -11.68 -10.38 19.46
N PHE A 61 -10.75 -10.39 20.40
CA PHE A 61 -10.56 -9.31 21.36
C PHE A 61 -9.21 -8.65 21.10
N THR A 62 -9.17 -7.32 21.23
CA THR A 62 -7.95 -6.55 21.07
C THR A 62 -7.34 -6.19 22.42
N ARG A 63 -6.02 -6.11 22.46
CA ARG A 63 -5.23 -5.64 23.59
C ARG A 63 -4.10 -4.77 23.06
N ILE A 64 -3.74 -3.71 23.79
CA ILE A 64 -2.52 -2.95 23.49
C ILE A 64 -1.31 -3.85 23.77
N ALA A 65 -0.47 -4.05 22.75
CA ALA A 65 0.80 -4.76 22.89
C ALA A 65 1.67 -4.09 23.98
N THR A 66 2.24 -4.88 24.88
CA THR A 66 3.22 -4.40 25.85
C THR A 66 4.55 -4.09 25.16
N THR A 67 5.48 -3.45 25.85
CA THR A 67 6.86 -3.30 25.37
C THR A 67 7.52 -4.65 25.10
N GLU A 68 7.17 -5.71 25.86
CA GLU A 68 7.71 -7.05 25.63
C GLU A 68 7.08 -7.71 24.40
N ASP A 69 5.78 -7.53 24.19
CA ASP A 69 5.14 -7.91 22.93
C ASP A 69 5.79 -7.16 21.76
N ALA A 70 6.05 -5.87 21.89
CA ALA A 70 6.75 -5.10 20.87
C ALA A 70 8.16 -5.64 20.63
N ARG A 71 8.94 -5.99 21.66
CA ARG A 71 10.27 -6.61 21.45
C ARG A 71 10.21 -8.01 20.84
N ARG A 72 9.17 -8.79 21.13
CA ARG A 72 9.02 -10.14 20.58
C ARG A 72 8.49 -10.11 19.14
N LEU A 73 7.53 -9.22 18.87
CA LEU A 73 6.82 -9.10 17.59
C LEU A 73 7.51 -8.13 16.63
N MET A 74 8.29 -7.20 17.18
CA MET A 74 9.15 -6.23 16.49
C MET A 74 10.54 -6.27 17.15
N PRO A 75 11.28 -7.39 17.05
CA PRO A 75 12.62 -7.49 17.62
C PRO A 75 13.46 -6.29 17.20
N PRO A 76 14.36 -5.80 18.08
CA PRO A 76 15.25 -4.70 17.73
C PRO A 76 15.89 -5.05 16.39
N LEU A 77 15.85 -4.11 15.45
CA LEU A 77 16.22 -4.19 14.04
C LEU A 77 17.67 -4.65 13.76
N GLY A 78 18.35 -5.28 14.71
CA GLY A 78 19.78 -5.59 14.65
C GLY A 78 20.18 -7.04 14.83
N ASN A 79 19.29 -8.05 14.87
CA ASN A 79 19.73 -9.46 14.97
C ASN A 79 18.69 -10.52 14.55
N MET A 80 18.13 -10.43 13.34
CA MET A 80 17.53 -11.59 12.66
C MET A 80 17.83 -11.54 11.15
N ASN A 81 18.88 -12.22 10.70
CA ASN A 81 19.09 -12.51 9.28
C ASN A 81 17.93 -13.43 8.85
N ASN A 82 17.04 -13.09 7.90
CA ASN A 82 17.38 -12.75 6.52
C ASN A 82 16.26 -11.98 5.75
N HIS A 83 15.44 -11.13 6.40
CA HIS A 83 14.46 -10.26 5.71
C HIS A 83 14.19 -8.91 6.42
N SER A 84 15.03 -8.45 7.36
CA SER A 84 14.72 -7.32 8.26
C SER A 84 15.52 -6.03 8.03
N GLU A 85 15.94 -5.71 6.80
CA GLU A 85 16.66 -4.46 6.48
C GLU A 85 15.90 -3.52 5.55
N MET A 86 14.57 -3.69 5.44
CA MET A 86 13.80 -2.79 4.58
C MET A 86 13.87 -1.35 5.10
N VAL A 87 14.14 -0.42 4.19
CA VAL A 87 14.17 1.01 4.48
C VAL A 87 12.99 1.69 3.81
N LYS A 88 12.69 2.91 4.26
CA LYS A 88 11.74 3.78 3.57
C LYS A 88 12.47 4.74 2.65
N ILE A 89 12.14 4.65 1.36
CA ILE A 89 12.60 5.59 0.32
C ILE A 89 11.55 6.68 0.17
N LEU A 90 11.97 7.93 0.30
CA LEU A 90 11.09 9.08 0.11
C LEU A 90 10.99 9.46 -1.37
N PHE A 91 9.76 9.59 -1.85
CA PHE A 91 9.44 10.14 -3.16
C PHE A 91 8.84 11.53 -2.98
N ARG A 92 9.35 12.50 -3.73
CA ARG A 92 8.84 13.87 -3.77
C ARG A 92 8.11 14.06 -5.09
N VAL A 93 6.82 14.34 -5.03
CA VAL A 93 5.96 14.58 -6.20
C VAL A 93 5.64 16.07 -6.24
N PRO A 94 6.27 16.85 -7.14
CA PRO A 94 6.06 18.29 -7.20
C PRO A 94 4.64 18.61 -7.68
N GLU A 95 4.03 19.63 -7.07
CA GLU A 95 2.76 20.21 -7.51
C GLU A 95 3.01 21.52 -8.28
N GLU A 96 2.01 21.96 -9.06
CA GLU A 96 2.09 23.18 -9.88
C GLU A 96 2.29 24.45 -9.05
N ASP A 97 1.80 24.46 -7.81
CA ASP A 97 1.93 25.60 -6.89
C ASP A 97 3.32 25.70 -6.22
N GLY A 98 4.23 24.79 -6.56
CA GLY A 98 5.59 24.71 -6.01
C GLY A 98 5.68 23.95 -4.70
N SER A 99 4.56 23.45 -4.16
CA SER A 99 4.57 22.48 -3.07
C SER A 99 4.90 21.08 -3.58
N ALA A 100 4.96 20.10 -2.68
CA ALA A 100 5.16 18.71 -3.07
C ALA A 100 4.40 17.76 -2.16
N ILE A 101 3.77 16.76 -2.78
CA ILE A 101 3.28 15.58 -2.07
C ILE A 101 4.50 14.70 -1.77
N VAL A 102 4.58 14.23 -0.53
CA VAL A 102 5.60 13.30 -0.08
C VAL A 102 4.97 11.93 0.14
N GLU A 103 5.58 10.92 -0.46
CA GLU A 103 5.24 9.52 -0.25
C GLU A 103 6.49 8.75 0.19
N THR A 104 6.32 7.68 0.97
CA THR A 104 7.43 6.77 1.28
C THR A 104 7.09 5.35 0.89
N LEU A 105 7.98 4.72 0.14
CA LEU A 105 7.88 3.32 -0.24
C LEU A 105 8.86 2.47 0.56
N TRP A 106 8.46 1.25 0.88
CA TRP A 106 9.34 0.24 1.44
C TRP A 106 10.26 -0.28 0.34
N ALA A 107 11.53 -0.49 0.67
CA ALA A 107 12.50 -1.03 -0.27
C ALA A 107 13.58 -1.86 0.42
N THR A 108 14.07 -2.88 -0.27
CA THR A 108 15.21 -3.68 0.16
C THR A 108 16.51 -3.02 -0.31
N PRO A 109 17.46 -2.69 0.58
CA PRO A 109 18.77 -2.19 0.19
C PRO A 109 19.54 -3.21 -0.63
N LEU A 110 20.12 -2.78 -1.75
CA LEU A 110 21.02 -3.57 -2.58
C LEU A 110 22.50 -3.13 -2.46
N GLY A 111 22.74 -2.07 -1.69
CA GLY A 111 24.05 -1.43 -1.53
C GLY A 111 24.32 -0.34 -2.58
N GLY A 112 25.21 0.61 -2.26
CA GLY A 112 25.57 1.70 -3.17
C GLY A 112 24.42 2.66 -3.49
N ASP A 113 23.57 2.98 -2.51
CA ASP A 113 22.35 3.80 -2.68
C ASP A 113 21.33 3.22 -3.69
N HIS A 114 21.41 1.92 -3.95
CA HIS A 114 20.42 1.17 -4.73
C HIS A 114 19.45 0.43 -3.83
N TYR A 115 18.17 0.44 -4.24
CA TYR A 115 17.09 -0.15 -3.48
C TYR A 115 16.08 -0.80 -4.42
N GLN A 116 15.60 -1.99 -4.09
CA GLN A 116 14.47 -2.63 -4.79
C GLN A 116 13.17 -2.29 -4.06
N LEU A 117 12.23 -1.65 -4.76
CA LEU A 117 10.92 -1.30 -4.20
C LEU A 117 10.11 -2.56 -3.86
N ASP A 118 9.40 -2.52 -2.74
CA ASP A 118 8.57 -3.64 -2.27
C ASP A 118 7.08 -3.28 -2.13
N ASN A 119 6.70 -2.11 -2.63
CA ASN A 119 5.31 -1.70 -2.71
C ASN A 119 5.12 -0.68 -3.85
N SER A 120 3.90 -0.53 -4.36
CA SER A 120 3.57 0.35 -5.49
C SER A 120 3.24 1.77 -5.04
N PRO A 121 3.65 2.81 -5.81
CA PRO A 121 3.38 4.19 -5.45
C PRO A 121 1.94 4.64 -5.68
N PHE A 122 1.38 5.33 -4.68
CA PHE A 122 0.08 5.99 -4.72
C PHE A 122 0.10 7.34 -5.43
N TYR A 123 1.24 8.06 -5.43
CA TYR A 123 1.33 9.42 -5.98
C TYR A 123 2.51 9.58 -6.94
N ALA A 124 3.64 8.94 -6.65
CA ALA A 124 4.82 9.01 -7.52
C ALA A 124 4.61 8.28 -8.85
N TYR A 125 4.92 8.97 -9.95
CA TYR A 125 4.93 8.37 -11.28
C TYR A 125 6.24 7.63 -11.54
N SER A 126 6.21 6.78 -12.58
CA SER A 126 7.38 6.10 -13.15
C SER A 126 8.03 5.04 -12.26
N GLY A 127 7.46 4.70 -11.10
CA GLY A 127 7.92 3.59 -10.27
C GLY A 127 6.86 2.50 -10.15
N SER A 128 7.30 1.24 -10.17
CA SER A 128 6.45 0.07 -9.94
C SER A 128 7.09 -0.90 -8.96
N TRP A 129 6.29 -1.84 -8.44
CA TRP A 129 6.77 -2.87 -7.52
C TRP A 129 7.98 -3.61 -8.12
N LYS A 130 8.99 -3.87 -7.29
CA LYS A 130 10.27 -4.50 -7.63
C LYS A 130 11.19 -3.71 -8.57
N ASP A 131 10.84 -2.49 -8.97
CA ASP A 131 11.79 -1.62 -9.66
C ASP A 131 13.01 -1.39 -8.77
N VAL A 132 14.20 -1.35 -9.39
CA VAL A 132 15.43 -0.95 -8.72
C VAL A 132 15.60 0.55 -8.91
N VAL A 133 15.77 1.28 -7.81
CA VAL A 133 15.88 2.73 -7.80
C VAL A 133 17.20 3.19 -7.18
N TYR A 134 17.69 4.33 -7.66
CA TYR A 134 18.75 5.08 -6.99
C TYR A 134 18.13 6.10 -6.03
N ALA A 135 18.53 6.05 -4.76
CA ALA A 135 18.08 6.97 -3.73
C ALA A 135 19.22 7.41 -2.80
N SER A 136 19.69 8.65 -2.96
CA SER A 136 20.72 9.23 -2.12
C SER A 136 20.16 9.67 -0.77
N PHE A 137 20.92 9.55 0.33
CA PHE A 137 20.53 10.12 1.62
C PHE A 137 20.33 11.65 1.54
N SER A 138 19.18 12.13 2.00
CA SER A 138 18.90 13.56 2.14
C SER A 138 19.03 13.99 3.61
N PRO A 139 19.91 14.95 3.94
CA PRO A 139 19.97 15.51 5.30
C PRO A 139 18.69 16.24 5.73
N GLU A 140 17.97 16.84 4.79
CA GLU A 140 16.70 17.55 5.05
C GLU A 140 15.60 16.55 5.45
N GLU A 141 15.47 15.46 4.71
CA GLU A 141 14.46 14.42 4.93
C GLU A 141 14.87 13.38 5.98
N GLN A 142 16.16 13.39 6.34
CA GLN A 142 16.82 12.42 7.22
C GLN A 142 16.62 10.96 6.78
N ARG A 143 16.52 10.72 5.47
CA ARG A 143 16.32 9.38 4.88
C ARG A 143 16.77 9.34 3.42
N PRO A 144 16.92 8.14 2.82
CA PRO A 144 17.12 8.01 1.38
C PRO A 144 15.95 8.64 0.60
N THR A 145 16.28 9.46 -0.39
CA THR A 145 15.31 10.15 -1.25
C THR A 145 15.52 9.72 -2.69
N PHE A 146 14.45 9.24 -3.31
CA PHE A 146 14.39 8.80 -4.70
C PHE A 146 14.96 9.86 -5.65
N ARG A 147 15.71 9.40 -6.64
CA ARG A 147 16.23 10.23 -7.72
C ARG A 147 15.73 9.77 -9.08
N HIS A 148 15.87 8.49 -9.38
CA HIS A 148 15.42 7.88 -10.63
C HIS A 148 15.35 6.36 -10.50
N VAL A 149 14.58 5.73 -11.40
CA VAL A 149 14.59 4.28 -11.60
C VAL A 149 15.85 3.89 -12.37
N LEU A 150 16.55 2.87 -11.89
CA LEU A 150 17.72 2.27 -12.53
C LEU A 150 17.34 1.08 -13.42
N GLU A 151 16.44 0.23 -12.94
CA GLU A 151 16.01 -0.97 -13.63
C GLU A 151 14.52 -1.19 -13.41
N LYS A 152 13.80 -1.47 -14.49
CA LYS A 152 12.38 -1.80 -14.49
C LYS A 152 12.17 -3.28 -14.19
N SER A 153 11.27 -3.58 -13.27
CA SER A 153 10.87 -4.97 -12.97
C SER A 153 9.97 -5.58 -14.05
N GLY A 154 9.35 -4.73 -14.87
CA GLY A 154 8.33 -5.12 -15.84
C GLY A 154 6.91 -5.13 -15.27
N HIS A 155 6.76 -5.05 -13.94
CA HIS A 155 5.47 -4.78 -13.31
C HIS A 155 4.93 -3.42 -13.77
N LYS A 156 3.61 -3.25 -13.71
CA LYS A 156 2.95 -1.99 -14.07
C LYS A 156 2.02 -1.56 -12.96
N THR A 157 2.07 -0.29 -12.61
CA THR A 157 1.20 0.31 -11.61
C THR A 157 0.06 1.07 -12.27
N ILE A 158 -1.18 0.65 -11.99
CA ILE A 158 -2.41 1.36 -12.35
C ILE A 158 -3.08 1.85 -11.07
N ARG A 159 -3.50 3.11 -11.02
CA ARG A 159 -4.29 3.64 -9.90
C ARG A 159 -5.75 3.63 -10.28
N VAL A 160 -6.60 3.20 -9.36
CA VAL A 160 -8.05 3.11 -9.55
C VAL A 160 -8.73 3.96 -8.49
N ILE A 161 -9.65 4.82 -8.96
CA ILE A 161 -10.52 5.64 -8.12
C ILE A 161 -11.94 5.06 -8.20
N PHE A 162 -12.52 4.74 -7.04
CA PHE A 162 -13.89 4.24 -6.93
C PHE A 162 -14.85 5.35 -6.50
N GLU A 163 -16.02 5.39 -7.15
CA GLU A 163 -17.12 6.22 -6.69
C GLU A 163 -17.59 5.79 -5.30
N GLN A 164 -18.02 6.76 -4.50
CA GLN A 164 -18.51 6.52 -3.14
C GLN A 164 -19.69 5.55 -3.12
N SER A 165 -20.59 5.66 -4.10
CA SER A 165 -21.74 4.77 -4.30
C SER A 165 -21.31 3.31 -4.47
N SER A 166 -20.27 3.04 -5.26
CA SER A 166 -19.73 1.70 -5.49
C SER A 166 -19.07 1.11 -4.25
N VAL A 167 -18.44 1.95 -3.42
CA VAL A 167 -17.86 1.52 -2.14
C VAL A 167 -18.95 1.12 -1.16
N GLU A 168 -20.05 1.87 -1.12
CA GLU A 168 -21.19 1.62 -0.23
C GLU A 168 -22.02 0.41 -0.65
N SER A 169 -22.21 0.18 -1.95
CA SER A 169 -22.90 -0.99 -2.49
C SER A 169 -22.06 -2.28 -2.35
N GLY A 170 -20.75 -2.16 -2.20
CA GLY A 170 -19.81 -3.29 -2.14
C GLY A 170 -19.32 -3.78 -3.51
N ASP A 171 -19.68 -3.09 -4.59
CA ASP A 171 -19.29 -3.45 -5.97
C ASP A 171 -17.77 -3.44 -6.16
N THR A 172 -17.05 -2.58 -5.42
CA THR A 172 -15.58 -2.53 -5.44
C THR A 172 -14.94 -3.85 -5.03
N THR A 173 -15.57 -4.62 -4.13
CA THR A 173 -15.05 -5.92 -3.70
C THR A 173 -15.15 -6.96 -4.81
N VAL A 174 -16.18 -6.88 -5.66
CA VAL A 174 -16.40 -7.80 -6.77
C VAL A 174 -15.31 -7.63 -7.82
N VAL A 175 -15.03 -6.39 -8.23
CA VAL A 175 -14.01 -6.13 -9.25
C VAL A 175 -12.59 -6.39 -8.75
N LEU A 176 -12.28 -6.03 -7.49
CA LEU A 176 -10.97 -6.37 -6.89
C LEU A 176 -10.75 -7.87 -6.81
N LYS A 177 -11.79 -8.64 -6.48
CA LYS A 177 -11.71 -10.11 -6.47
C LYS A 177 -11.42 -10.67 -7.87
N GLN A 178 -12.00 -10.11 -8.93
CA GLN A 178 -11.70 -10.54 -10.30
C GLN A 178 -10.27 -10.20 -10.71
N LEU A 179 -9.77 -9.01 -10.34
CA LEU A 179 -8.38 -8.63 -10.59
C LEU A 179 -7.39 -9.56 -9.88
N LEU A 180 -7.68 -9.92 -8.62
CA LEU A 180 -6.89 -10.92 -7.88
C LEU A 180 -6.92 -12.30 -8.53
N GLU A 181 -8.09 -12.74 -9.02
CA GLU A 181 -8.26 -14.04 -9.69
C GLU A 181 -7.48 -14.15 -11.01
N VAL A 182 -7.27 -13.02 -11.69
CA VAL A 182 -6.45 -12.95 -12.91
C VAL A 182 -4.94 -12.87 -12.61
N GLY A 183 -4.57 -12.59 -11.36
CA GLY A 183 -3.18 -12.58 -10.90
C GLY A 183 -2.61 -11.19 -10.60
N CYS A 184 -3.42 -10.13 -10.70
CA CYS A 184 -3.01 -8.82 -10.20
C CYS A 184 -2.95 -8.82 -8.66
N SER A 185 -2.24 -7.86 -8.10
CA SER A 185 -2.32 -7.54 -6.67
C SER A 185 -2.70 -6.08 -6.47
N TYR A 186 -3.03 -5.67 -5.25
CA TYR A 186 -3.35 -4.27 -4.98
C TYR A 186 -2.98 -3.80 -3.58
N GLU A 187 -2.73 -2.50 -3.48
CA GLU A 187 -2.57 -1.76 -2.23
C GLU A 187 -3.66 -0.70 -2.11
N GLY A 188 -4.21 -0.50 -0.91
CA GLY A 188 -5.24 0.49 -0.66
C GLY A 188 -4.72 1.67 0.14
N ALA A 189 -4.82 2.88 -0.40
CA ALA A 189 -4.61 4.11 0.36
C ALA A 189 -5.84 4.46 1.21
N ASN A 190 -7.03 4.29 0.61
CA ASN A 190 -8.32 4.46 1.27
C ASN A 190 -9.40 3.64 0.52
N PRO A 191 -10.65 3.54 1.02
CA PRO A 191 -11.69 2.72 0.39
C PRO A 191 -12.01 3.09 -1.07
N ASN A 192 -11.71 4.33 -1.48
CA ASN A 192 -12.01 4.86 -2.81
C ASN A 192 -10.76 4.94 -3.70
N TYR A 193 -9.58 4.59 -3.20
CA TYR A 193 -8.33 4.77 -3.95
C TYR A 193 -7.35 3.63 -3.68
N VAL A 194 -7.05 2.88 -4.75
CA VAL A 194 -6.16 1.72 -4.71
C VAL A 194 -5.16 1.77 -5.86
N CYS A 195 -3.98 1.19 -5.63
CA CYS A 195 -2.99 0.89 -6.66
C CYS A 195 -3.08 -0.58 -7.00
N ILE A 196 -3.29 -0.90 -8.27
CA ILE A 196 -3.22 -2.24 -8.83
C ILE A 196 -1.82 -2.46 -9.38
N ASP A 197 -1.19 -3.53 -8.93
CA ASP A 197 0.04 -4.07 -9.50
C ASP A 197 -0.32 -5.15 -10.53
N ILE A 198 0.25 -5.00 -11.72
CA ILE A 198 0.08 -5.95 -12.83
C ILE A 198 1.45 -6.59 -13.09
N PRO A 199 1.61 -7.89 -12.82
CA PRO A 199 2.83 -8.62 -13.15
C PRO A 199 3.19 -8.59 -14.65
N PRO A 200 4.49 -8.66 -15.01
CA PRO A 200 4.95 -8.56 -16.40
C PRO A 200 4.42 -9.64 -17.33
N GLU A 201 4.03 -10.80 -16.80
CA GLU A 201 3.46 -11.92 -17.55
C GLU A 201 2.00 -11.72 -17.96
N LEU A 202 1.30 -10.73 -17.40
CA LEU A 202 -0.09 -10.46 -17.72
C LEU A 202 -0.23 -9.51 -18.90
N ASP A 203 -1.23 -9.78 -19.75
CA ASP A 203 -1.60 -8.89 -20.84
C ASP A 203 -2.29 -7.63 -20.29
N LEU A 204 -1.58 -6.50 -20.39
CA LEU A 204 -2.06 -5.19 -19.96
C LEU A 204 -3.41 -4.84 -20.60
N GLN A 205 -3.61 -5.16 -21.88
CA GLN A 205 -4.84 -4.79 -22.58
C GLN A 205 -6.03 -5.57 -22.02
N ALA A 206 -5.86 -6.86 -21.74
CA ALA A 206 -6.90 -7.67 -21.11
C ALA A 206 -7.29 -7.14 -19.71
N ILE A 207 -6.32 -6.65 -18.93
CA ILE A 207 -6.59 -6.03 -17.63
C ILE A 207 -7.34 -4.70 -17.79
N ARG A 208 -6.94 -3.86 -18.76
CA ARG A 208 -7.65 -2.61 -19.08
C ARG A 208 -9.08 -2.87 -19.50
N ASP A 209 -9.31 -3.85 -20.37
CA ASP A 209 -10.65 -4.23 -20.83
C ASP A 209 -11.54 -4.68 -19.67
N LEU A 210 -10.97 -5.41 -18.70
CA LEU A 210 -11.67 -5.78 -17.46
C LEU A 210 -12.06 -4.54 -16.64
N MET A 211 -11.15 -3.58 -16.47
CA MET A 211 -11.43 -2.33 -15.74
C MET A 211 -12.49 -1.48 -16.45
N ILE A 212 -12.43 -1.38 -17.78
CA ILE A 212 -13.41 -0.67 -18.62
C ILE A 212 -14.78 -1.32 -18.53
N LYS A 213 -14.85 -2.66 -18.55
CA LYS A 213 -16.10 -3.42 -18.41
C LYS A 213 -16.84 -3.10 -17.11
N HIS A 214 -16.10 -2.79 -16.05
CA HIS A 214 -16.64 -2.38 -14.75
C HIS A 214 -16.76 -0.85 -14.60
N SER A 215 -16.56 -0.08 -15.67
CA SER A 215 -16.61 1.38 -15.68
C SER A 215 -15.71 2.03 -14.63
N LEU A 216 -14.55 1.43 -14.37
CA LEU A 216 -13.61 1.97 -13.39
C LEU A 216 -12.95 3.25 -13.91
N GLN A 217 -12.76 4.22 -13.02
CA GLN A 217 -11.87 5.34 -13.27
C GLN A 217 -10.45 4.92 -12.90
N PHE A 218 -9.52 4.96 -13.85
CA PHE A 218 -8.14 4.56 -13.60
C PHE A 218 -7.12 5.36 -14.42
N GLU A 219 -5.90 5.43 -13.92
CA GLU A 219 -4.75 6.03 -14.60
C GLU A 219 -3.53 5.11 -14.53
N HIS A 220 -2.65 5.20 -15.54
CA HIS A 220 -1.36 4.52 -15.53
C HIS A 220 -0.36 5.39 -14.78
N ALA A 221 0.14 4.89 -13.64
CA ALA A 221 1.16 5.57 -12.84
C ALA A 221 2.58 5.27 -13.35
N ASP A 222 2.74 4.09 -13.97
CA ASP A 222 3.91 3.70 -14.71
C ASP A 222 3.52 3.39 -16.16
N LEU A 223 4.38 3.78 -17.10
CA LEU A 223 4.14 4.01 -18.54
C LEU A 223 3.62 5.41 -18.89
N SER A 224 4.37 6.08 -19.75
CA SER A 224 3.97 7.31 -20.44
C SER A 224 2.96 7.03 -21.56
N TYR A 225 2.27 8.08 -22.00
CA TYR A 225 1.38 8.01 -23.17
C TYR A 225 2.08 7.40 -24.40
N ALA A 226 3.33 7.79 -24.66
CA ALA A 226 4.10 7.27 -25.79
C ALA A 226 4.37 5.76 -25.68
N GLU A 227 4.56 5.24 -24.46
CA GLU A 227 4.76 3.81 -24.21
C GLU A 227 3.46 3.01 -24.30
N LEU A 228 2.31 3.66 -24.02
CA LEU A 228 0.98 3.04 -24.14
C LEU A 228 0.48 2.99 -25.59
N TYR A 229 0.85 3.97 -26.41
CA TYR A 229 0.36 4.15 -27.78
C TYR A 229 1.50 4.18 -28.80
N THR A 230 2.39 3.20 -28.72
CA THR A 230 3.59 3.10 -29.58
C THR A 230 3.27 3.05 -31.08
N ASP A 231 2.06 2.61 -31.47
CA ASP A 231 1.61 2.53 -32.87
C ASP A 231 0.92 3.82 -33.39
N GLU A 232 0.58 4.78 -32.54
CA GLU A 232 -0.07 6.05 -32.95
C GLU A 232 0.93 7.22 -33.07
N ALA A 233 2.21 6.97 -32.74
CA ALA A 233 3.29 7.95 -32.75
C ALA A 233 4.14 7.95 -34.05
N GLN A 234 3.68 7.31 -35.13
CA GLN A 234 4.28 7.36 -36.47
C GLN A 234 3.43 8.12 -37.49
#